data_AF-A0A091AKQ9-F1
#
_entry.id   AF-A0A091AKQ9-F1
#
_cell.length_a   1.000
_cell.length_b   1.000
_cell.length_c   1.000
_cell.angle_alpha   90.00
_cell.angle_beta   90.00
_cell.angle_gamma   90.00
#
_symmetry.space_group_name_H-M   'P 1'
#
loop_
_entity.id
_entity.type
_entity.pdbx_description
1 polymer ?
#
loop_
_entity_poly.entity_id
_entity_poly.type
_entity_poly.pdbx_seq_one_letter_code
_entity_poly.pdbx_strand_id
1 'polypeptide(L)'
;ARDKKAHILPIVISGTNKALPKSSMNFTGVQKRYIKIFEEIPYAAFAHLSAQETAEMVRQFIIEKLKVMNEYTLGGSCRITQRMCL
;
A
#
# COMPACT_ATOMS: atom_id res chain seq x y z
N ALA A 1 0.19 16.60 -11.49
CA ALA A 1 -0.51 17.15 -10.31
C ALA A 1 -0.14 18.62 -10.09
N ARG A 2 1.14 18.93 -9.84
CA ARG A 2 1.63 20.29 -9.56
C ARG A 2 1.27 21.34 -10.63
N ASP A 3 1.53 21.07 -11.91
CA ASP A 3 1.26 22.03 -13.00
C ASP A 3 -0.22 22.34 -13.18
N LYS A 4 -1.07 21.34 -12.91
CA LYS A 4 -2.53 21.46 -12.96
C LYS A 4 -3.16 21.91 -11.64
N LYS A 5 -2.33 22.18 -10.61
CA LYS A 5 -2.73 22.48 -9.23
C LYS A 5 -3.78 21.49 -8.68
N ALA A 6 -3.70 20.26 -9.15
CA ALA A 6 -4.65 19.21 -8.80
C ALA A 6 -4.20 18.54 -7.50
N HIS A 7 -5.18 18.23 -6.66
CA HIS A 7 -5.02 17.42 -5.48
C HIS A 7 -4.58 15.99 -5.82
N ILE A 8 -3.92 15.30 -4.88
CA ILE A 8 -3.42 13.94 -5.07
C ILE A 8 -4.21 13.02 -4.15
N LEU A 9 -4.88 12.01 -4.73
CA LEU A 9 -5.55 10.96 -3.98
C LEU A 9 -4.66 9.70 -3.91
N PRO A 10 -4.05 9.38 -2.75
CA PRO A 10 -3.21 8.22 -2.62
C PRO A 10 -4.05 6.93 -2.52
N ILE A 11 -3.71 5.94 -3.34
CA ILE A 11 -4.31 4.61 -3.30
C ILE A 11 -3.19 3.61 -3.07
N VAL A 12 -3.30 2.80 -2.01
CA VAL A 12 -2.34 1.74 -1.73
C VAL A 12 -3.00 0.39 -1.95
N ILE A 13 -2.29 -0.48 -2.66
CA ILE A 13 -2.73 -1.82 -3.00
C ILE A 13 -1.72 -2.81 -2.42
N SER A 14 -2.19 -3.74 -1.59
CA SER A 14 -1.38 -4.80 -0.99
C SER A 14 -1.87 -6.19 -1.41
N GLY A 15 -0.96 -7.16 -1.46
CA GLY A 15 -1.23 -8.57 -1.81
C GLY A 15 -1.22 -8.87 -3.32
N THR A 16 -1.06 -7.88 -4.20
CA THR A 16 -0.95 -8.10 -5.65
C THR A 16 0.32 -8.84 -6.07
N ASN A 17 1.41 -8.67 -5.34
CA ASN A 17 2.69 -9.34 -5.63
C ASN A 17 2.59 -10.87 -5.56
N LYS A 18 1.76 -11.41 -4.66
CA LYS A 18 1.50 -12.87 -4.58
C LYS A 18 0.48 -13.35 -5.62
N ALA A 19 -0.43 -12.48 -6.04
CA ALA A 19 -1.47 -12.81 -7.01
C ALA A 19 -0.96 -12.75 -8.45
N LEU A 20 -0.05 -11.83 -8.78
CA LEU A 20 0.54 -11.61 -10.11
C LEU A 20 2.01 -11.19 -9.93
N PRO A 21 2.93 -12.15 -9.73
CA PRO A 21 4.35 -11.85 -9.59
C PRO A 21 4.91 -11.30 -10.90
N LYS A 22 5.68 -10.20 -10.84
CA LYS A 22 6.27 -9.57 -12.04
C LYS A 22 7.30 -10.47 -12.75
N SER A 23 7.89 -11.44 -12.04
CA SER A 23 9.02 -12.25 -12.52
C SER A 23 8.76 -13.76 -12.53
N SER A 24 7.55 -14.23 -12.20
CA SER A 24 7.22 -15.66 -12.25
C SER A 24 5.77 -15.90 -12.65
N MET A 25 5.54 -16.89 -13.51
CA MET A 25 4.21 -17.30 -14.00
C MET A 25 3.57 -18.37 -13.10
N ASN A 26 3.85 -18.31 -11.79
CA ASN A 26 3.32 -19.26 -10.82
C ASN A 26 2.20 -18.60 -10.04
N PHE A 27 0.97 -18.86 -10.47
CA PHE A 27 -0.25 -18.46 -9.76
C PHE A 27 -0.62 -19.54 -8.75
N THR A 28 -0.27 -19.36 -7.48
CA THR A 28 -0.61 -20.32 -6.42
C THR A 28 -1.73 -19.77 -5.51
N GLY A 29 -2.84 -20.52 -5.42
CA GLY A 29 -3.84 -20.42 -4.36
C GLY A 29 -4.75 -19.18 -4.33
N VAL A 30 -5.59 -19.10 -3.28
CA VAL A 30 -6.43 -17.92 -2.97
C VAL A 30 -5.60 -16.89 -2.22
N GLN A 31 -5.39 -15.72 -2.82
CA GLN A 31 -4.58 -14.64 -2.26
C GLN A 31 -5.47 -13.49 -1.77
N LYS A 32 -5.27 -13.07 -0.51
CA LYS A 32 -5.96 -11.88 0.03
C LYS A 32 -5.36 -10.62 -0.60
N ARG A 33 -6.21 -9.79 -1.20
CA ARG A 33 -5.86 -8.47 -1.76
C ARG A 33 -6.59 -7.38 -0.98
N TYR A 34 -5.87 -6.32 -0.65
CA TYR A 34 -6.43 -5.16 0.04
C TYR A 34 -6.14 -3.90 -0.76
N ILE A 35 -7.18 -3.12 -1.01
CA ILE A 35 -7.09 -1.81 -1.64
C ILE A 35 -7.64 -0.81 -0.63
N LYS A 36 -6.86 0.22 -0.33
CA LYS A 36 -7.30 1.31 0.56
C LYS A 36 -7.07 2.64 -0.13
N ILE A 37 -8.13 3.43 -0.18
CA ILE A 37 -8.13 4.82 -0.60
C ILE A 37 -7.87 5.64 0.65
N PHE A 38 -6.89 6.53 0.60
CA PHE A 38 -6.53 7.41 1.72
C PHE A 38 -7.10 8.81 1.52
N GLU A 39 -6.91 9.63 2.55
CA GLU A 39 -7.27 11.04 2.48
C GLU A 39 -6.51 11.74 1.36
N GLU A 40 -7.22 12.67 0.72
CA GLU A 40 -6.68 13.48 -0.35
C GLU A 40 -5.62 14.44 0.20
N ILE A 41 -4.46 14.48 -0.46
CA ILE A 41 -3.39 15.41 -0.13
C ILE A 41 -3.70 16.73 -0.83
N PRO A 42 -3.98 17.83 -0.09
CA PRO A 42 -4.34 19.09 -0.69
C PRO A 42 -3.15 19.72 -1.44
N TYR A 43 -3.39 20.44 -2.54
CA TYR A 43 -2.32 21.09 -3.30
C TYR A 43 -1.46 22.02 -2.42
N ALA A 44 -2.08 22.70 -1.46
CA ALA A 44 -1.38 23.56 -0.50
C ALA A 44 -0.25 22.84 0.26
N ALA A 45 -0.38 21.54 0.53
CA ALA A 45 0.62 20.75 1.25
C ALA A 45 1.91 20.52 0.47
N PHE A 46 1.88 20.60 -0.87
CA PHE A 46 3.05 20.37 -1.72
C PHE A 46 3.30 21.48 -2.75
N ALA A 47 2.56 22.59 -2.68
CA ALA A 47 2.71 23.72 -3.60
C ALA A 47 4.12 24.33 -3.58
N HIS A 48 4.77 24.32 -2.42
CA HIS A 48 6.10 24.87 -2.17
C HIS A 48 7.23 23.87 -2.49
N LEU A 49 6.90 22.61 -2.80
CA LEU A 49 7.88 21.56 -3.04
C LEU A 49 8.19 21.42 -4.54
N SER A 50 9.41 20.98 -4.85
CA SER A 50 9.77 20.54 -6.19
C SER A 50 9.01 19.26 -6.58
N ALA A 51 9.03 18.90 -7.86
CA ALA A 51 8.39 17.68 -8.32
C ALA A 51 9.03 16.42 -7.69
N GLN A 52 10.34 16.45 -7.48
CA GLN A 52 11.10 15.36 -6.86
C GLN A 52 10.75 15.22 -5.37
N GLU A 53 10.71 16.33 -4.63
CA GLU A 53 10.33 16.32 -3.22
C GLU A 53 8.87 15.90 -3.02
N THR A 54 7.97 16.34 -3.89
CA THR A 54 6.57 15.89 -3.88
C THR A 54 6.47 14.39 -4.11
N ALA A 55 7.23 13.85 -5.07
CA ALA A 55 7.26 12.42 -5.35
C ALA A 55 7.79 11.62 -4.14
N GLU A 56 8.85 12.09 -3.50
CA GLU A 56 9.42 11.42 -2.33
C GLU A 56 8.47 11.48 -1.13
N MET A 57 7.81 12.61 -0.88
CA MET A 57 6.79 12.74 0.17
C MET A 57 5.66 11.72 -0.02
N VAL A 58 5.08 11.66 -1.22
CA VAL A 58 4.00 10.71 -1.53
C VAL A 58 4.51 9.27 -1.46
N ARG A 59 5.74 9.02 -1.90
CA ARG A 59 6.36 7.69 -1.85
C ARG A 59 6.55 7.20 -0.41
N GLN A 60 7.04 8.06 0.49
CA GLN A 60 7.20 7.72 1.90
C GLN A 60 5.84 7.46 2.57
N PHE A 61 4.83 8.27 2.26
CA PHE A 61 3.45 8.03 2.70
C PHE A 61 2.96 6.64 2.27
N ILE A 62 3.13 6.29 0.98
CA ILE A 62 2.72 4.99 0.45
C ILE A 62 3.47 3.85 1.16
N ILE A 63 4.79 3.96 1.37
CA ILE A 63 5.60 2.94 2.05
C ILE A 63 5.10 2.72 3.48
N GLU A 64 4.85 3.79 4.23
CA GLU A 64 4.34 3.71 5.60
C GLU A 64 2.99 2.99 5.66
N LYS A 65 2.04 3.39 4.79
CA LYS A 65 0.72 2.77 4.75
C LYS A 65 0.76 1.34 4.25
N LEU A 66 1.66 1.03 3.31
CA LEU A 66 1.87 -0.33 2.81
C LEU A 66 2.39 -1.27 3.90
N LYS A 67 3.26 -0.81 4.81
CA LYS A 67 3.74 -1.61 5.95
C LYS A 67 2.57 -2.09 6.82
N VAL A 68 1.69 -1.17 7.23
CA VAL A 68 0.48 -1.50 8.00
C VAL A 68 -0.42 -2.44 7.21
N MET A 69 -0.63 -2.16 5.92
CA MET A 69 -1.49 -3.01 5.08
C MET A 69 -0.94 -4.43 4.87
N ASN A 70 0.38 -4.59 4.90
CA ASN A 70 1.03 -5.89 4.79
C ASN A 70 0.76 -6.79 5.99
N GLU A 71 0.45 -6.25 7.16
CA GLU A 71 0.04 -7.05 8.32
C GLU A 71 -1.25 -7.84 8.02
N TYR A 72 -2.20 -7.25 7.27
CA TYR A 72 -3.46 -7.91 6.93
C TYR A 72 -3.36 -8.91 5.77
N THR A 73 -2.38 -8.76 4.88
CA THR A 73 -2.19 -9.62 3.69
C THR A 73 -1.11 -10.68 3.87
N LEU A 74 -0.07 -10.40 4.65
CA LEU A 74 1.08 -11.29 4.89
C LEU A 74 1.12 -11.85 6.31
N GLY A 75 0.47 -11.20 7.29
CA GLY A 75 0.39 -11.60 8.70
C GLY A 75 -0.62 -12.71 8.99
N GLY A 76 -0.60 -13.77 8.17
CA GLY A 76 -1.52 -14.89 8.26
C GLY A 76 -0.87 -16.24 7.98
N SER A 77 0.30 -16.54 8.57
CA SER A 77 0.52 -17.91 9.01
C SER A 77 -0.24 -18.07 10.33
N CYS A 78 -1.46 -18.57 10.23
CA CYS A 78 -2.11 -19.19 11.37
C CYS A 78 -1.17 -20.31 11.85
N ARG A 79 -0.43 -20.08 12.94
CA ARG A 79 0.14 -21.15 13.73
C ARG A 79 -1.04 -21.83 14.43
N ILE A 80 -1.62 -22.81 13.76
CA ILE A 80 -2.48 -23.80 14.42
C ILE A 80 -1.55 -24.64 15.29
N THR A 81 -1.16 -24.14 16.47
CA THR A 81 -0.67 -24.99 17.56
C THR A 81 -0.57 -24.19 18.86
N GLN A 82 -1.40 -24.63 19.81
CA GLN A 82 -1.35 -24.53 21.26
C GLN A 82 -2.01 -23.34 22.00
N ARG A 83 -3.00 -23.76 22.81
CA ARG A 83 -3.72 -23.14 23.94
C ARG A 83 -4.81 -22.13 23.52
N MET A 84 -6.10 -22.35 23.75
CA MET A 84 -6.74 -23.01 24.89
C MET A 84 -8.07 -23.64 24.42
N CYS A 85 -8.15 -24.97 24.46
CA CYS A 85 -9.37 -25.65 24.89
C CYS A 85 -9.09 -26.05 26.34
N LEU A 86 -10.11 -25.88 27.19
CA LEU A 86 -10.17 -25.95 28.66
C LEU A 86 -9.86 -24.63 29.35
#